data_AF-A0A091CDT0-F1
#
_entry.id   AF-A0A091CDT0-F1
#
_cell.length_a   1.000
_cell.length_b   1.000
_cell.length_c   1.000
_cell.angle_alpha   90.00
_cell.angle_beta   90.00
_cell.angle_gamma   90.00
#
_symmetry.space_group_name_H-M   'P 1'
#
loop_
_entity.id
_entity.type
_entity.pdbx_description
1 polymer ?
#
loop_
_entity_poly.entity_id
_entity_poly.type
_entity_poly.pdbx_seq_one_letter_code
_entity_poly.pdbx_strand_id
1 'polypeptide(L)'
;MKELNQEAVEMIKSDNINHPNHYTQGDIETIDYIKDKLTDEEFRGFVKGNVLKYISRERLKNGDEDLKKSDWYLNKLIEVLDK
;
A
#
# COMPACT_ATOMS: atom_id res chain seq x y z
N MET A 1 20.92 -33.05 25.95
CA MET A 1 19.61 -32.44 26.24
C MET A 1 19.81 -31.44 27.36
N LYS A 2 20.17 -30.19 27.02
CA LYS A 2 20.18 -29.08 27.97
C LYS A 2 18.81 -28.41 27.85
N GLU A 3 18.12 -28.26 28.98
CA GLU A 3 16.84 -27.61 29.11
C GLU A 3 16.90 -26.21 28.47
N LEU A 4 16.02 -25.98 27.50
CA LEU A 4 15.90 -24.71 26.82
C LEU A 4 15.25 -23.70 27.77
N ASN A 5 15.89 -22.55 27.91
CA ASN A 5 15.44 -21.39 28.69
C ASN A 5 14.02 -20.98 28.27
N GLN A 6 13.18 -20.59 29.24
CA GLN A 6 11.79 -20.18 29.03
C GLN A 6 11.67 -18.91 28.15
N GLU A 7 12.74 -18.10 28.06
CA GLU A 7 12.86 -17.01 27.07
C GLU A 7 12.90 -17.49 25.60
N ALA A 8 13.36 -18.72 25.33
CA ALA A 8 13.37 -19.29 23.99
C ALA A 8 11.99 -19.84 23.56
N VAL A 9 11.08 -20.04 24.53
CA VAL A 9 9.71 -20.53 24.32
C VAL A 9 8.76 -19.35 24.05
N GLU A 10 9.10 -18.13 24.49
CA GLU A 10 8.47 -16.91 24.02
C GLU A 10 8.86 -16.61 22.55
N MET A 11 7.96 -17.03 21.67
CA MET A 11 7.44 -16.16 20.61
C MET A 11 8.44 -15.69 19.54
N ILE A 12 8.67 -16.31 18.38
CA ILE A 12 7.79 -17.17 17.56
C ILE A 12 6.32 -16.72 17.54
N LYS A 13 6.08 -15.41 17.63
CA LYS A 13 4.98 -14.83 16.87
C LYS A 13 5.65 -14.20 15.67
N SER A 14 5.42 -14.74 14.49
CA SER A 14 5.70 -13.99 13.26
C SER A 14 5.06 -12.63 13.44
N ASP A 15 5.85 -11.58 13.57
CA ASP A 15 5.36 -10.22 13.62
C ASP A 15 4.89 -9.85 12.21
N ASN A 16 3.79 -10.46 11.77
CA ASN A 16 3.19 -10.17 10.48
C ASN A 16 2.56 -8.76 10.47
N ILE A 17 2.58 -8.06 11.60
CA ILE A 17 2.08 -6.69 11.74
C ILE A 17 3.18 -5.69 11.37
N ASN A 18 4.41 -5.86 11.87
CA ASN A 18 5.55 -5.02 11.52
C ASN A 18 6.41 -5.59 10.38
N HIS A 19 6.33 -6.90 10.12
CA HIS A 19 7.10 -7.65 9.12
C HIS A 19 6.25 -8.70 8.38
N PRO A 20 5.23 -8.28 7.60
CA PRO A 20 4.42 -9.22 6.81
C PRO A 20 5.25 -9.92 5.74
N ASN A 21 5.18 -11.26 5.70
CA ASN A 21 5.94 -12.12 4.80
C ASN A 21 5.37 -12.25 3.37
N HIS A 22 4.44 -11.40 2.94
CA HIS A 22 3.68 -11.65 1.71
C HIS A 22 3.43 -10.40 0.86
N TYR A 23 4.13 -10.32 -0.28
CA TYR A 23 3.60 -9.80 -1.56
C TYR A 23 4.19 -10.56 -2.78
N THR A 24 4.63 -11.80 -2.60
CA THR A 24 5.16 -12.64 -3.69
C THR A 24 4.20 -13.79 -3.95
N GLN A 25 3.05 -13.50 -4.54
CA GLN A 25 2.23 -14.50 -5.22
C GLN A 25 1.28 -13.79 -6.22
N GLY A 26 1.78 -13.60 -7.46
CA GLY A 26 1.00 -13.16 -8.62
C GLY A 26 1.43 -11.83 -9.22
N ASP A 27 1.29 -11.69 -10.54
CA ASP A 27 1.53 -10.47 -11.33
C ASP A 27 0.44 -9.40 -11.12
N ILE A 28 -0.23 -9.40 -9.97
CA ILE A 28 -1.34 -8.49 -9.68
C ILE A 28 -0.76 -7.20 -9.13
N GLU A 29 -1.05 -6.08 -9.82
CA GLU A 29 -0.68 -4.75 -9.35
C GLU A 29 -1.39 -4.45 -8.01
N THR A 30 -0.64 -3.87 -7.06
CA THR A 30 -1.17 -3.55 -5.73
C THR A 30 -2.43 -2.69 -5.78
N ILE A 31 -2.54 -1.78 -6.76
CA ILE A 31 -3.71 -0.92 -6.92
C ILE A 31 -4.96 -1.71 -7.31
N ASP A 32 -4.80 -2.76 -8.11
CA ASP A 32 -5.90 -3.62 -8.55
C ASP A 32 -6.37 -4.49 -7.39
N TYR A 33 -5.42 -5.04 -6.62
CA TYR A 33 -5.77 -5.74 -5.38
C TYR A 33 -6.51 -4.83 -4.38
N ILE A 34 -6.06 -3.60 -4.18
CA ILE A 34 -6.74 -2.63 -3.30
C ILE A 34 -8.15 -2.34 -3.82
N LYS A 35 -8.30 -2.10 -5.13
CA LYS A 35 -9.60 -1.86 -5.75
C LYS A 35 -10.57 -3.01 -5.52
N ASP A 36 -10.12 -4.25 -5.70
CA ASP A 36 -10.93 -5.46 -5.49
C ASP A 36 -11.40 -5.65 -4.04
N LYS A 37 -10.76 -4.96 -3.07
CA LYS A 37 -11.07 -5.07 -1.64
C LYS A 37 -11.88 -3.90 -1.08
N LEU A 38 -12.08 -2.84 -1.85
CA LEU A 38 -12.75 -1.63 -1.41
C LEU A 38 -14.06 -1.43 -2.19
N THR A 39 -15.01 -0.74 -1.56
CA THR A 39 -16.14 -0.17 -2.31
C THR A 39 -15.65 0.94 -3.26
N ASP A 40 -16.45 1.28 -4.26
CA ASP A 40 -16.10 2.35 -5.21
C ASP A 40 -15.82 3.69 -4.51
N GLU A 41 -16.56 4.01 -3.45
CA GLU A 41 -16.36 5.25 -2.70
C GLU A 41 -15.09 5.21 -1.84
N GLU A 42 -14.79 4.07 -1.21
CA GLU A 42 -13.54 3.89 -0.46
C GLU A 42 -12.32 3.95 -1.39
N PHE A 43 -12.39 3.30 -2.56
CA PHE A 43 -11.33 3.36 -3.56
C PHE A 43 -11.14 4.79 -4.09
N ARG A 44 -12.24 5.48 -4.40
CA ARG A 44 -12.21 6.90 -4.79
C ARG A 44 -11.55 7.75 -3.71
N GLY A 45 -11.89 7.54 -2.44
CA GLY A 45 -11.29 8.22 -1.29
C GLY A 45 -9.79 7.94 -1.17
N PHE A 46 -9.39 6.67 -1.28
CA PHE A 46 -7.99 6.24 -1.26
C PHE A 46 -7.16 6.92 -2.36
N VAL A 47 -7.66 6.94 -3.59
CA VAL A 47 -6.97 7.56 -4.71
C VAL A 47 -6.85 9.08 -4.52
N LYS A 48 -7.94 9.75 -4.13
CA LYS A 48 -7.93 11.19 -3.83
C LYS A 48 -6.92 11.53 -2.72
N GLY A 49 -6.84 10.71 -1.68
CA GLY A 49 -5.86 10.86 -0.61
C GLY A 49 -4.42 10.75 -1.11
N ASN A 50 -4.14 9.80 -2.01
CA ASN A 50 -2.81 9.67 -2.62
C ASN A 50 -2.45 10.86 -3.50
N VAL A 51 -3.37 11.34 -4.34
CA VAL A 51 -3.20 12.57 -5.14
C VAL A 51 -2.83 13.75 -4.25
N LEU A 52 -3.63 14.01 -3.21
CA LEU A 52 -3.37 15.09 -2.26
C LEU A 52 -2.00 14.96 -1.57
N LYS A 53 -1.66 13.74 -1.13
CA LYS A 53 -0.37 13.42 -0.50
C LYS A 53 0.80 13.76 -1.41
N TYR A 54 0.74 13.41 -2.69
CA TYR A 54 1.85 13.64 -3.62
C TYR A 54 1.96 15.11 -4.03
N ILE A 55 0.85 15.78 -4.33
CA ILE A 55 0.85 17.23 -4.61
C ILE A 55 1.47 17.99 -3.43
N SER A 56 1.08 17.66 -2.20
CA SER A 56 1.59 18.33 -0.99
C SER A 56 3.09 18.08 -0.74
N ARG A 57 3.66 17.00 -1.27
CA ARG A 57 5.05 16.61 -1.05
C ARG A 57 6.03 17.08 -2.12
N GLU A 58 5.56 17.53 -3.28
CA GLU A 58 6.39 17.92 -4.43
C GLU A 58 7.55 18.82 -4.00
N ARG A 59 7.26 19.96 -3.37
CA ARG A 59 8.30 20.91 -2.92
C ARG A 59 9.08 20.51 -1.68
N LEU A 60 8.70 19.41 -1.03
CA LEU A 60 9.25 19.00 0.26
C LEU A 60 10.09 17.73 0.18
N LYS A 61 9.92 16.91 -0.86
CA LYS A 61 10.52 15.57 -0.90
C LYS A 61 11.04 15.16 -2.27
N ASN A 62 10.17 14.86 -3.25
CA ASN A 62 10.60 14.23 -4.51
C ASN A 62 10.40 15.10 -5.77
N GLY A 63 10.01 16.38 -5.64
CA GLY A 63 9.79 17.26 -6.79
C GLY A 63 8.78 16.70 -7.78
N ASP A 64 9.12 16.81 -9.07
CA ASP A 64 8.31 16.38 -10.20
C ASP A 64 7.94 14.89 -10.17
N GLU A 65 8.70 14.03 -9.47
CA GLU A 65 8.35 12.62 -9.34
C GLU A 65 7.03 12.45 -8.56
N ASP A 66 6.79 13.26 -7.54
CA ASP A 66 5.53 13.23 -6.81
C ASP A 66 4.38 13.77 -7.70
N LEU A 67 4.63 14.75 -8.59
CA LEU A 67 3.62 15.17 -9.58
C LEU A 67 3.24 14.02 -10.53
N LYS A 68 4.22 13.27 -11.03
CA LYS A 68 3.98 12.10 -11.89
C LYS A 68 3.19 11.01 -11.16
N LYS A 69 3.46 10.79 -9.87
CA LYS A 69 2.67 9.85 -9.04
C LYS A 69 1.24 10.34 -8.86
N SER A 70 1.05 11.63 -8.60
CA SER A 70 -0.27 12.25 -8.51
C SER A 70 -1.07 12.04 -9.80
N ASP A 71 -0.46 12.33 -10.94
CA ASP A 71 -1.06 12.14 -12.26
C ASP A 71 -1.45 10.66 -12.51
N TRP A 72 -0.55 9.72 -12.22
CA TRP A 72 -0.84 8.30 -12.34
C TRP A 72 -2.06 7.86 -11.53
N TYR A 73 -2.15 8.29 -10.26
CA TYR A 73 -3.29 7.98 -9.40
C TYR A 73 -4.58 8.59 -9.94
N LEU A 74 -4.54 9.84 -10.40
CA LEU A 74 -5.72 10.50 -10.97
C LEU A 74 -6.22 9.79 -12.23
N ASN A 75 -5.31 9.45 -13.15
CA ASN A 75 -5.65 8.71 -14.38
C ASN A 75 -6.24 7.33 -14.05
N LYS A 76 -5.71 6.62 -13.05
CA LYS A 76 -6.28 5.36 -12.58
C LYS A 76 -7.72 5.49 -12.10
N LEU A 77 -8.06 6.57 -11.39
CA LEU A 77 -9.45 6.80 -10.97
C LEU A 77 -10.36 7.06 -12.17
N ILE A 78 -9.92 7.88 -13.14
CA ILE A 78 -10.70 8.18 -14.35
C ILE A 78 -10.96 6.89 -15.16
N GLU A 79 -9.94 6.06 -15.38
CA GLU A 79 -10.07 4.75 -16.05
C GLU A 79 -11.11 3.82 -15.39
N VAL A 80 -11.32 3.97 -14.08
CA VAL A 80 -12.32 3.18 -13.34
C VAL A 80 -13.72 3.76 -13.49
N LEU A 81 -13.87 5.08 -13.62
CA LEU A 81 -15.16 5.77 -13.72
C LEU A 81 -15.75 5.79 -15.12
N ASP A 82 -14.90 5.79 -16.15
CA ASP A 82 -15.31 5.84 -17.57
C ASP A 82 -15.68 4.46 -18.14
N LYS A 83 -15.85 3.44 -17.29
CA LYS A 83 -16.32 2.09 -17.65
C LYS A 83 -17.85 2.00 -17.56
#